data_AF-A0A1L8R4A9-F1
#
_entry.id   AF-A0A1L8R4A9-F1
#
_cell.length_a   1.000
_cell.length_b   1.000
_cell.length_c   1.000
_cell.angle_alpha   90.00
_cell.angle_beta   90.00
_cell.angle_gamma   90.00
#
_symmetry.space_group_name_H-M   'P 1'
#
loop_
_entity.id
_entity.type
_entity.pdbx_description
1 polymer ?
#
loop_
_entity_poly.entity_id
_entity_poly.type
_entity_poly.pdbx_seq_one_letter_code
_entity_poly.pdbx_strand_id
1 'polypeptide(L)'
;MKRKLIVACGSGVATSQTIASKIANKFEDDGINFQVEAVDYKSITNELPHAGIYVYIAQPDSEVLSKADELGVKVFPGIPFLTGMGADEIYDQITALAK
;
A
#
# COMPACT_ATOMS: atom_id res chain seq x y z
N MET A 1 7.34 6.09 -13.84
CA MET A 1 7.03 5.32 -12.62
C MET A 1 5.62 5.64 -12.16
N LYS A 2 4.88 4.63 -11.69
CA LYS A 2 3.54 4.81 -11.15
C LYS A 2 3.68 5.39 -9.73
N ARG A 3 3.20 6.63 -9.52
CA ARG A 3 3.31 7.36 -8.24
C ARG A 3 2.07 7.18 -7.37
N LYS A 4 1.59 5.93 -7.27
CA LYS A 4 0.37 5.58 -6.52
C LYS A 4 0.62 4.37 -5.63
N LEU A 5 0.31 4.51 -4.35
CA LEU A 5 0.31 3.48 -3.31
C LEU A 5 -1.15 3.17 -3.01
N ILE A 6 -1.52 1.91 -3.12
CA ILE A 6 -2.86 1.45 -2.75
C ILE A 6 -2.81 0.63 -1.46
N VAL A 7 -3.77 0.85 -0.57
CA VAL A 7 -3.92 0.09 0.68
C VAL A 7 -5.27 -0.61 0.65
N ALA A 8 -5.30 -1.93 0.91
CA ALA A 8 -6.55 -2.67 0.96
C ALA A 8 -6.66 -3.60 2.17
N CYS A 9 -7.89 -3.74 2.67
CA CYS A 9 -8.28 -4.73 3.69
C CYS A 9 -9.37 -5.63 3.12
N GLY A 10 -9.28 -6.94 3.37
CA GLY A 10 -10.11 -7.97 2.74
C GLY A 10 -11.63 -7.85 2.95
N SER A 11 -12.09 -7.02 3.90
CA SER A 11 -13.52 -6.86 4.23
C SER A 11 -14.05 -5.42 4.20
N GLY A 12 -13.28 -4.43 3.74
CA GLY A 12 -13.75 -3.04 3.58
C GLY A 12 -12.65 -1.98 3.70
N VAL A 13 -13.01 -0.70 3.53
CA VAL A 13 -12.03 0.42 3.47
C VAL A 13 -11.69 1.10 4.80
N ALA A 14 -12.44 0.84 5.87
CA ALA A 14 -12.30 1.62 7.12
C ALA A 14 -10.88 1.52 7.71
N THR A 15 -10.34 0.29 7.82
CA THR A 15 -9.01 0.05 8.36
C THR A 15 -7.91 0.46 7.38
N SER A 16 -8.11 0.27 6.07
CA SER A 16 -7.12 0.69 5.05
C SER A 16 -6.98 2.20 4.97
N GLN A 17 -8.06 2.95 5.16
CA GLN A 17 -8.00 4.41 5.16
C GLN A 17 -7.16 4.96 6.32
N THR A 18 -7.23 4.35 7.50
CA THR A 18 -6.39 4.77 8.64
C THR A 18 -4.89 4.61 8.32
N ILE A 19 -4.50 3.48 7.74
CA ILE A 19 -3.10 3.24 7.36
C ILE A 19 -2.68 4.14 6.20
N ALA A 20 -3.54 4.27 5.18
CA ALA A 20 -3.30 5.16 4.05
C ALA A 20 -3.03 6.59 4.51
N SER A 21 -3.85 7.13 5.42
CA SER A 21 -3.63 8.45 5.99
C SER A 21 -2.32 8.53 6.78
N LYS A 22 -1.97 7.50 7.58
CA LYS A 22 -0.68 7.49 8.29
C LYS A 22 0.52 7.56 7.34
N ILE A 23 0.51 6.76 6.28
CA ILE A 23 1.58 6.74 5.28
C ILE A 23 1.62 8.07 4.52
N ALA A 24 0.47 8.60 4.13
CA ALA A 24 0.34 9.88 3.44
C ALA A 24 0.94 11.04 4.25
N ASN A 25 0.54 11.20 5.52
CA ASN A 25 1.09 12.25 6.39
C ASN A 25 2.61 12.12 6.51
N LYS A 26 3.11 10.89 6.70
CA LYS A 26 4.54 10.64 6.83
C LYS A 26 5.29 10.98 5.54
N PHE A 27 4.73 10.66 4.36
CA PHE A 27 5.28 11.10 3.07
C PHE A 27 5.28 12.62 2.91
N GLU A 28 4.23 13.31 3.35
CA GLU A 28 4.17 14.77 3.33
C GLU A 28 5.26 15.39 4.22
N ASP A 29 5.47 14.84 5.42
CA ASP A 29 6.54 15.24 6.35
C ASP A 29 7.93 15.05 5.72
N ASP A 30 8.13 13.95 4.98
CA ASP A 30 9.36 13.63 4.26
C ASP A 30 9.52 14.38 2.92
N GLY A 31 8.51 15.17 2.51
CA GLY A 31 8.50 15.89 1.23
C GLY A 31 8.36 14.99 -0.01
N ILE A 32 7.83 13.77 0.17
CA ILE A 32 7.65 12.77 -0.88
C ILE A 32 6.29 12.97 -1.55
N ASN A 33 6.30 13.37 -2.82
CA ASN A 33 5.07 13.54 -3.61
C ASN A 33 4.57 12.21 -4.21
N PHE A 34 3.94 11.39 -3.37
CA PHE A 34 3.38 10.08 -3.73
C PHE A 34 1.90 9.99 -3.37
N GLN A 35 1.05 9.55 -4.32
CA GLN A 35 -0.38 9.42 -4.06
C GLN A 35 -0.65 8.17 -3.22
N VAL A 36 -1.39 8.31 -2.13
CA VAL A 36 -1.77 7.19 -1.26
C VAL A 36 -3.29 7.09 -1.23
N GLU A 37 -3.83 5.92 -1.59
CA GLU A 37 -5.27 5.70 -1.68
C GLU A 37 -5.68 4.40 -1.00
N ALA A 38 -6.75 4.45 -0.23
CA ALA A 38 -7.38 3.25 0.33
C ALA A 38 -8.43 2.73 -0.65
N VAL A 39 -8.32 1.46 -1.01
CA VAL A 39 -9.20 0.81 -1.98
C VAL A 39 -9.82 -0.45 -1.39
N ASP A 40 -11.00 -0.81 -1.88
CA ASP A 40 -11.66 -2.07 -1.52
C ASP A 40 -10.97 -3.25 -2.20
N TYR A 41 -11.08 -4.43 -1.56
CA TYR A 41 -10.51 -5.67 -2.09
C TYR A 41 -10.91 -5.97 -3.54
N LYS A 42 -12.17 -5.70 -3.89
CA LYS A 42 -12.71 -5.90 -5.24
C LYS A 42 -12.06 -5.00 -6.29
N SER A 43 -11.56 -3.83 -5.89
CA SER A 43 -10.97 -2.84 -6.78
C SER A 43 -9.47 -3.04 -6.96
N ILE A 44 -8.80 -3.83 -6.10
CA ILE A 44 -7.35 -4.05 -6.16
C ILE A 44 -6.92 -4.46 -7.58
N THR A 45 -7.58 -5.44 -8.19
CA THR A 45 -7.22 -5.95 -9.52
C THR A 45 -7.28 -4.88 -10.61
N ASN A 46 -8.18 -3.89 -10.45
CA ASN A 46 -8.32 -2.77 -11.37
C ASN A 46 -7.33 -1.63 -11.07
N GLU A 47 -6.92 -1.48 -9.80
CA GLU A 47 -6.04 -0.42 -9.33
C GLU A 47 -4.55 -0.80 -9.39
N LEU A 48 -4.19 -2.09 -9.28
CA LEU A 48 -2.83 -2.60 -9.42
C LEU A 48 -2.11 -2.11 -10.69
N PRO A 49 -2.74 -2.06 -11.88
CA PRO A 49 -2.14 -1.49 -13.08
C PRO A 49 -1.76 -0.01 -12.95
N HIS A 50 -2.40 0.74 -12.06
CA HIS A 50 -2.15 2.16 -11.82
C HIS A 50 -1.26 2.42 -10.59
N ALA A 51 -1.14 1.42 -9.69
CA ALA A 51 -0.29 1.48 -8.51
C ALA A 51 1.14 0.99 -8.79
N GLY A 52 2.12 1.58 -8.11
CA GLY A 52 3.49 1.06 -8.03
C GLY A 52 3.73 0.25 -6.75
N ILE A 53 2.96 0.52 -5.70
CA ILE A 53 3.08 -0.10 -4.39
C ILE A 53 1.69 -0.55 -3.92
N TYR A 54 1.61 -1.76 -3.39
CA TYR A 54 0.41 -2.32 -2.80
C TYR A 54 0.68 -2.71 -1.34
N VAL A 55 -0.14 -2.20 -0.43
CA VAL A 55 -0.08 -2.53 1.00
C VAL A 55 -1.31 -3.34 1.39
N TYR A 56 -1.12 -4.56 1.88
CA TYR A 56 -2.22 -5.44 2.27
C TYR A 56 -2.35 -5.54 3.79
N ILE A 57 -3.57 -5.38 4.31
CA ILE A 57 -3.84 -5.61 5.74
C ILE A 57 -4.19 -7.07 5.98
N ALA A 58 -5.04 -7.63 5.13
CA ALA A 58 -5.36 -9.05 5.11
C ALA A 58 -4.60 -9.70 3.95
N GLN A 59 -4.17 -10.95 4.14
CA GLN A 59 -3.45 -11.69 3.11
C GLN A 59 -4.29 -11.73 1.82
N PRO A 60 -3.77 -11.20 0.70
CA PRO A 60 -4.48 -11.22 -0.57
C PRO A 60 -4.43 -12.62 -1.19
N ASP A 61 -5.36 -12.88 -2.11
CA ASP A 61 -5.37 -14.11 -2.90
C ASP A 61 -4.11 -14.21 -3.75
N SER A 62 -3.68 -15.45 -4.04
CA SER A 62 -2.52 -15.73 -4.88
C SER A 62 -2.60 -15.06 -6.26
N GLU A 63 -3.80 -14.93 -6.83
CA GLU A 63 -4.02 -14.25 -8.11
C GLU A 63 -3.60 -12.77 -8.06
N VAL A 64 -3.94 -12.08 -6.96
CA VAL A 64 -3.58 -10.67 -6.74
C VAL A 64 -2.07 -10.51 -6.61
N LEU A 65 -1.42 -11.44 -5.91
CA LEU A 65 0.04 -11.46 -5.76
C LEU A 65 0.74 -11.71 -7.08
N SER A 66 0.29 -12.69 -7.87
CA SER A 66 0.82 -12.96 -9.21
C SER A 66 0.63 -11.75 -10.13
N LYS A 67 -0.55 -11.13 -10.10
CA LYS A 67 -0.82 -9.91 -10.88
C LYS A 67 0.09 -8.75 -10.48
N ALA A 68 0.31 -8.55 -9.18
CA ALA A 68 1.20 -7.52 -8.68
C ALA A 68 2.63 -7.75 -9.17
N ASP A 69 3.14 -8.98 -9.11
CA ASP A 69 4.47 -9.35 -9.61
C ASP A 69 4.61 -9.13 -11.12
N GLU A 70 3.64 -9.59 -11.92
CA GLU A 70 3.58 -9.38 -13.37
C GLU A 70 3.61 -7.88 -13.75
N LEU A 71 2.91 -7.05 -12.96
CA LEU A 71 2.83 -5.61 -13.17
C LEU A 71 4.01 -4.83 -12.56
N GLY A 72 4.94 -5.52 -11.89
CA GLY A 72 6.08 -4.92 -11.19
C GLY A 72 5.69 -4.11 -9.94
N VAL A 73 4.51 -4.37 -9.38
CA VAL A 73 4.00 -3.73 -8.17
C VAL A 73 4.63 -4.36 -6.94
N LYS A 74 5.21 -3.53 -6.06
CA LYS A 74 5.80 -4.02 -4.81
C LYS A 74 4.75 -4.17 -3.73
N VAL A 75 4.73 -5.35 -3.10
CA VAL A 75 3.70 -5.73 -2.13
C VAL A 75 4.28 -5.72 -0.71
N PHE A 76 3.60 -5.04 0.23
CA PHE A 76 4.03 -4.89 1.62
C PHE A 76 2.92 -5.18 2.64
N PRO A 77 3.26 -5.69 3.83
CA PRO A 77 2.29 -5.89 4.90
C PRO A 77 1.90 -4.55 5.57
N GLY A 78 0.60 -4.33 5.74
CA GLY A 78 0.02 -3.17 6.40
C GLY A 78 -0.15 -3.32 7.91
N ILE A 79 -0.24 -4.56 8.42
CA ILE A 79 -0.42 -4.86 9.85
C ILE A 79 0.59 -4.14 10.78
N PRO A 80 1.89 -4.01 10.43
CA PRO A 80 2.84 -3.22 11.20
C PRO A 80 2.39 -1.78 11.48
N PHE A 81 1.75 -1.09 10.52
CA PHE A 81 1.27 0.28 10.69
C PHE A 81 0.07 0.41 11.65
N LEU A 82 -0.66 -0.68 11.87
CA LEU A 82 -1.74 -0.76 12.86
C LEU A 82 -1.21 -1.03 14.25
N THR A 83 -0.28 -1.98 14.37
CA THR A 83 0.27 -2.43 15.66
C THR A 83 1.37 -1.52 16.20
N GLY A 84 2.01 -0.73 15.32
CA GLY A 84 3.14 0.13 15.66
C GLY A 84 4.48 -0.59 15.77
N MET A 85 4.51 -1.92 15.64
CA MET A 85 5.75 -2.72 15.67
C MET A 85 6.23 -3.00 14.25
N GLY A 86 7.47 -2.61 13.94
CA GLY A 86 8.08 -2.84 12.61
C GLY A 86 7.52 -1.97 11.48
N ALA A 87 6.70 -0.96 11.81
CA ALA A 87 6.15 -0.04 10.81
C ALA A 87 7.24 0.81 10.13
N ASP A 88 8.26 1.20 10.88
CA ASP A 88 9.35 2.03 10.35
C ASP A 88 10.19 1.29 9.31
N GLU A 89 10.51 0.01 9.53
CA GLU A 89 11.26 -0.80 8.57
C GLU A 89 10.52 -0.98 7.24
N ILE A 90 9.19 -1.17 7.29
CA ILE A 90 8.37 -1.26 6.08
C ILE A 90 8.25 0.11 5.42
N TYR A 91 8.09 1.16 6.21
CA TYR A 91 8.01 2.53 5.71
C TYR A 91 9.29 2.97 4.99
N ASP A 92 10.46 2.64 5.53
CA ASP A 92 11.76 2.94 4.92
C ASP A 92 11.92 2.23 3.58
N GLN A 93 11.45 0.97 3.47
CA GLN A 93 11.43 0.25 2.19
C GLN A 93 10.48 0.89 1.18
N ILE A 94 9.30 1.33 1.63
CA ILE A 94 8.32 2.00 0.78
C ILE A 94 8.87 3.35 0.29
N THR A 95 9.44 4.17 1.17
CA THR A 95 10.01 5.48 0.81
C THR A 95 11.22 5.34 -0.10
N ALA A 96 12.05 4.30 0.08
CA ALA A 96 13.15 3.99 -0.85
C ALA A 96 12.66 3.68 -2.28
N LEU A 97 11.44 3.17 -2.43
CA LEU A 97 10.79 2.93 -3.74
C LEU A 97 10.02 4.14 -4.27
N ALA A 98 9.59 5.03 -3.38
CA ALA A 98 8.81 6.22 -3.72
C ALA A 98 9.66 7.44 -4.10
N LYS A 99 10.96 7.42 -3.77
CA LYS A 99 11.99 8.41 -4.16
C LYS A 99 12.49 8.18 -5.58
#